data_AF-A0A063ZHQ2-F1
#
_entry.id   AF-A0A063ZHQ2-F1
#
_cell.length_a   1.000
_cell.length_b   1.000
_cell.length_c   1.000
_cell.angle_alpha   90.00
_cell.angle_beta   90.00
_cell.angle_gamma   90.00
#
_symmetry.space_group_name_H-M   'P 1'
#
loop_
_entity.id
_entity.type
_entity.pdbx_description
1 polymer ?
#
loop_
_entity_poly.entity_id
_entity_poly.type
_entity_poly.pdbx_seq_one_letter_code
_entity_poly.pdbx_strand_id
1 'polypeptide(L)'
;MTREEELTADIVEKLARKKVTGNSKRQVDTVKNWFASSDQGQVEDLLRELARDPESPVEMYGGGGRDNVRLTSLMDAKDWLSDHKRDLWWL
;
A
#
# COMPACT_ATOMS: atom_id res chain seq x y z
N MET A 1 -0.88 8.76 16.26
CA MET A 1 -1.48 7.86 15.28
C MET A 1 -2.00 6.64 16.00
N THR A 2 -3.06 6.03 15.53
CA THR A 2 -3.51 4.71 15.99
C THR A 2 -2.59 3.62 15.42
N ARG A 3 -2.61 2.42 16.01
CA ARG A 3 -1.86 1.26 15.47
C ARG A 3 -2.26 0.96 14.01
N GLU A 4 -3.53 1.16 13.68
CA GLU A 4 -4.04 0.96 12.33
C GLU A 4 -3.48 1.99 11.36
N GLU A 5 -3.48 3.29 11.72
CA GLU A 5 -2.86 4.36 10.91
C GLU A 5 -1.37 4.11 10.67
N GLU A 6 -0.65 3.59 11.68
CA GLU A 6 0.76 3.20 11.54
C GLU A 6 0.93 2.04 10.55
N LEU A 7 0.10 1.01 10.66
CA LEU A 7 0.15 -0.15 9.76
C LEU A 7 -0.21 0.26 8.32
N THR A 8 -1.21 1.12 8.14
CA THR A 8 -1.60 1.67 6.83
C THR A 8 -0.43 2.43 6.19
N ALA A 9 0.23 3.30 6.96
CA ALA A 9 1.41 4.01 6.48
C ALA A 9 2.57 3.06 6.13
N ASP A 10 2.81 2.04 6.97
CA ASP A 10 3.83 1.03 6.72
C ASP A 10 3.56 0.22 5.43
N ILE A 11 2.29 -0.05 5.10
CA ILE A 11 1.89 -0.68 3.83
C ILE A 11 2.29 0.17 2.62
N VAL A 12 1.89 1.46 2.61
CA VAL A 12 2.19 2.38 1.51
C VAL A 12 3.70 2.57 1.37
N GLU A 13 4.41 2.77 2.48
CA GLU A 13 5.86 2.89 2.51
C GLU A 13 6.55 1.62 1.97
N LYS A 14 6.05 0.43 2.34
CA LYS A 14 6.60 -0.84 1.86
C LYS A 14 6.42 -1.00 0.35
N LEU A 15 5.26 -0.63 -0.20
CA LEU A 15 5.01 -0.63 -1.64
C LEU A 15 5.97 0.33 -2.37
N ALA A 16 6.19 1.53 -1.81
CA ALA A 16 7.10 2.53 -2.37
C ALA A 16 8.55 2.04 -2.37
N ARG A 17 9.03 1.49 -1.23
CA ARG A 17 10.36 0.88 -1.12
C ARG A 17 10.58 -0.26 -2.12
N LYS A 18 9.52 -1.01 -2.45
CA LYS A 18 9.55 -2.10 -3.44
C LYS A 18 9.27 -1.65 -4.87
N LYS A 19 9.04 -0.36 -5.11
CA LYS A 19 8.70 0.23 -6.41
C LYS A 19 7.52 -0.50 -7.09
N VAL A 20 6.48 -0.79 -6.32
CA VAL A 20 5.24 -1.40 -6.84
C VAL A 20 4.38 -0.29 -7.44
N THR A 21 4.76 0.20 -8.62
CA THR A 21 4.03 1.25 -9.36
C THR A 21 4.12 1.00 -10.87
N GLY A 22 3.28 1.66 -11.66
CA GLY A 22 3.25 1.52 -13.11
C GLY A 22 3.02 0.07 -13.54
N ASN A 23 3.94 -0.51 -14.31
CA ASN A 23 3.84 -1.91 -14.75
C ASN A 23 4.15 -2.93 -13.64
N SER A 24 4.70 -2.49 -12.51
CA SER A 24 5.00 -3.35 -11.36
C SER A 24 3.80 -3.40 -10.42
N LYS A 25 3.09 -4.53 -10.44
CA LYS A 25 1.99 -4.85 -9.53
C LYS A 25 2.32 -6.08 -8.70
N ARG A 26 1.67 -6.24 -7.55
CA ARG A 26 1.81 -7.42 -6.68
C ARG A 26 0.43 -7.91 -6.27
N GLN A 27 0.29 -9.21 -6.08
CA GLN A 27 -0.93 -9.75 -5.50
C GLN A 27 -1.04 -9.27 -4.05
N VAL A 28 -2.26 -9.00 -3.58
CA VAL A 28 -2.53 -8.66 -2.17
C VAL A 28 -1.91 -9.71 -1.24
N ASP A 29 -2.03 -10.99 -1.60
CA ASP A 29 -1.41 -12.10 -0.86
C ASP A 29 0.13 -12.01 -0.81
N THR A 30 0.77 -11.53 -1.87
CA THR A 30 2.22 -11.30 -1.85
C THR A 30 2.58 -10.14 -0.93
N VAL A 31 1.80 -9.07 -0.91
CA VAL A 31 2.08 -7.88 -0.09
C VAL A 31 1.88 -8.20 1.39
N LYS A 32 0.78 -8.86 1.78
CA LYS A 32 0.53 -9.22 3.19
C LYS A 32 1.62 -10.14 3.74
N ASN A 33 2.17 -11.03 2.90
CA ASN A 33 3.29 -11.90 3.28
C ASN A 33 4.62 -11.16 3.55
N TRP A 34 4.69 -9.83 3.35
CA TRP A 34 5.83 -9.01 3.78
C TRP A 34 5.75 -8.55 5.23
N PHE A 35 4.60 -8.77 5.88
CA PHE A 35 4.30 -8.37 7.26
C PHE A 35 4.22 -9.60 8.17
N ALA A 36 4.21 -9.35 9.48
CA ALA A 36 4.09 -10.42 10.48
C ALA A 36 2.79 -11.20 10.28
N SER A 37 2.83 -12.52 10.50
CA SER A 37 1.65 -13.40 10.30
C SER A 37 0.42 -12.95 11.10
N SER A 38 0.61 -12.34 12.27
CA SER A 38 -0.46 -11.79 13.09
C SER A 38 -1.17 -10.58 12.47
N ASP A 39 -0.50 -9.85 11.58
CA ASP A 39 -1.04 -8.63 10.96
C ASP A 39 -1.57 -8.89 9.54
N GLN A 40 -1.34 -10.08 8.96
CA GLN A 40 -1.67 -10.36 7.55
C GLN A 40 -3.14 -10.17 7.20
N GLY A 41 -4.07 -10.55 8.10
CA GLY A 41 -5.50 -10.32 7.90
C GLY A 41 -5.81 -8.83 7.82
N GLN A 42 -5.28 -8.06 8.77
CA GLN A 42 -5.48 -6.61 8.82
C GLN A 42 -4.82 -5.91 7.62
N VAL A 43 -3.63 -6.35 7.18
CA VAL A 43 -2.97 -5.80 5.98
C VAL A 43 -3.79 -6.04 4.72
N GLU A 44 -4.42 -7.22 4.59
CA GLU A 44 -5.30 -7.51 3.46
C GLU A 44 -6.53 -6.59 3.46
N ASP A 45 -7.17 -6.39 4.60
CA ASP A 45 -8.32 -5.49 4.74
C ASP A 45 -7.95 -4.04 4.42
N LEU A 46 -6.85 -3.54 4.98
CA LEU A 46 -6.36 -2.18 4.76
C LEU A 46 -5.95 -1.94 3.30
N LEU A 47 -5.33 -2.91 2.62
CA LEU A 47 -5.02 -2.80 1.19
C LEU A 47 -6.29 -2.64 0.34
N ARG A 48 -7.36 -3.35 0.69
CA ARG A 48 -8.65 -3.27 -0.02
C ARG A 48 -9.37 -1.97 0.27
N GLU A 49 -9.25 -1.46 1.49
CA GLU A 49 -9.79 -0.15 1.89
C GLU A 49 -9.06 0.99 1.18
N LEU A 50 -7.73 1.02 1.27
CA LEU A 50 -6.88 1.98 0.57
C LEU A 50 -7.17 2.00 -0.93
N ALA A 51 -7.40 0.85 -1.54
CA ALA A 51 -7.65 0.79 -2.97
C ALA A 51 -9.09 1.15 -3.40
N ARG A 52 -10.01 1.32 -2.44
CA ARG A 52 -11.36 1.85 -2.66
C ARG A 52 -11.44 3.35 -2.43
N ASP A 53 -10.54 3.89 -1.62
CA ASP A 53 -10.43 5.31 -1.35
C ASP A 53 -9.78 6.03 -2.56
N PRO A 54 -10.50 6.94 -3.24
CA PRO A 54 -9.94 7.68 -4.37
C PRO A 54 -8.80 8.63 -3.99
N GLU A 55 -8.66 9.00 -2.72
CA GLU A 55 -7.59 9.88 -2.23
C GLU A 55 -6.32 9.10 -1.82
N SER A 56 -6.39 7.77 -1.78
CA SER A 56 -5.26 6.92 -1.45
C SER A 56 -4.37 6.67 -2.68
N PRO A 57 -3.04 6.56 -2.51
CA PRO A 57 -2.10 6.33 -3.59
C PRO A 57 -2.09 4.86 -4.03
N VAL A 58 -2.95 4.00 -3.48
CA VAL A 58 -3.04 2.58 -3.80
C VAL A 58 -4.22 2.35 -4.73
N GLU A 59 -4.02 1.57 -5.79
CA GLU A 59 -5.10 1.14 -6.67
C GLU A 59 -5.09 -0.37 -6.91
N MET A 60 -6.29 -0.94 -7.03
CA MET A 60 -6.49 -2.31 -7.49
C MET A 60 -6.28 -2.37 -9.00
N TYR A 61 -5.51 -3.35 -9.46
CA TYR A 61 -5.20 -3.49 -10.87
C TYR A 61 -5.39 -4.93 -11.39
N GLY A 62 -6.23 -5.05 -12.42
CA GLY A 62 -6.48 -6.28 -13.16
C GLY A 62 -7.83 -6.92 -12.86
N GLY A 63 -8.58 -7.25 -13.91
CA GLY A 63 -9.79 -8.06 -13.85
C GLY A 63 -9.46 -9.52 -14.17
N GLY A 64 -9.76 -10.43 -13.25
CA GLY A 64 -9.58 -11.87 -13.43
C GLY A 64 -8.98 -12.55 -12.20
N GLY A 65 -9.84 -12.96 -11.26
CA GLY A 65 -9.58 -13.92 -10.17
C GLY A 65 -8.46 -13.62 -9.16
N ARG A 66 -7.58 -12.64 -9.41
CA ARG A 66 -6.42 -12.29 -8.58
C ARG A 66 -6.41 -10.81 -8.29
N ASP A 67 -6.55 -10.48 -7.01
CA ASP A 67 -6.45 -9.12 -6.50
C ASP A 67 -5.00 -8.67 -6.54
N ASN A 68 -4.64 -7.83 -7.51
CA ASN A 68 -3.34 -7.15 -7.51
C ASN A 68 -3.50 -5.70 -7.11
N VAL A 69 -2.46 -5.18 -6.46
CA VAL A 69 -2.33 -3.79 -6.04
C VAL A 69 -1.05 -3.18 -6.61
N ARG A 70 -1.10 -1.87 -6.82
CA ARG A 70 0.06 -1.03 -7.09
C ARG A 70 -0.19 0.38 -6.57
N LEU A 71 0.88 1.16 -6.48
CA LEU A 71 0.80 2.59 -6.28
C LEU A 71 0.49 3.30 -7.59
N THR A 72 -0.36 4.32 -7.54
CA THR A 72 -0.65 5.23 -8.66
C THR A 72 0.64 5.85 -9.18
N SER A 73 1.47 6.39 -8.28
CA SER A 73 2.84 6.81 -8.53
C SER A 73 3.66 6.81 -7.22
N LEU A 74 4.99 6.94 -7.34
CA LEU A 74 5.84 7.12 -6.14
C LEU A 74 5.69 8.53 -5.54
N MET A 75 5.31 9.52 -6.34
CA MET A 75 5.09 10.90 -5.85
C MET A 75 3.80 10.96 -5.04
N ASP A 76 2.69 10.39 -5.53
CA ASP A 76 1.43 10.34 -4.77
C ASP A 76 1.62 9.60 -3.45
N ALA A 77 2.41 8.51 -3.45
CA ALA A 77 2.74 7.80 -2.22
C ALA A 77 3.55 8.66 -1.23
N LYS A 78 4.46 9.52 -1.73
CA LYS A 78 5.23 10.44 -0.89
C LYS A 78 4.35 11.52 -0.29
N ASP A 79 3.49 12.13 -1.10
CA ASP A 79 2.59 13.20 -0.67
C ASP A 79 1.60 12.66 0.37
N TRP A 80 0.96 11.52 0.08
CA TRP A 80 0.06 10.86 1.03
C TRP A 80 0.76 10.49 2.34
N LEU A 81 1.99 9.96 2.28
CA LEU A 81 2.75 9.62 3.49
C LEU A 81 3.13 10.87 4.31
N SER A 82 3.42 11.99 3.65
CA SER A 82 3.70 13.27 4.31
C SER A 82 2.51 13.74 5.16
N ASP A 83 1.30 13.62 4.62
CA ASP A 83 0.06 13.92 5.35
C ASP A 83 -0.12 12.99 6.57
N HIS A 84 0.35 11.74 6.45
CA HIS A 84 0.41 10.74 7.51
C HIS A 84 1.68 10.81 8.38
N LYS A 85 2.38 11.95 8.38
CA LYS A 85 3.58 12.22 9.20
C LYS A 85 4.76 11.28 8.94
N ARG A 86 4.86 10.73 7.73
CA ARG A 86 6.00 9.94 7.25
C ARG A 86 6.69 10.66 6.10
N ASP A 87 8.02 10.63 6.10
CA ASP A 87 8.81 11.25 5.03
C ASP A 87 9.66 10.21 4.28
N LEU A 88 9.42 10.08 2.98
CA LEU A 88 10.22 9.27 2.06
C LEU A 88 11.47 10.06 1.62
N TRP A 89 12.37 10.40 2.55
CA TRP A 89 13.58 11.19 2.26
C TRP A 89 14.56 10.54 1.27
N TRP A 90 14.44 9.22 1.06
CA TRP A 90 15.24 8.46 0.09
C TRP A 90 14.66 8.43 -1.33
N LEU A 91 13.51 9.09 -1.56
CA LEU A 91 12.85 9.21 -2.86
C LEU A 91 13.17 10.55 -3.53
#